data_AF-A0A6C0JFE1-F1
#
_entry.id   AF-A0A6C0JFE1-F1
#
_cell.length_a   1.000
_cell.length_b   1.000
_cell.length_c   1.000
_cell.angle_alpha   90.00
_cell.angle_beta   90.00
_cell.angle_gamma   90.00
#
_symmetry.space_group_name_H-M   'P 1'
#
loop_
_entity.id
_entity.type
_entity.pdbx_description
1 polymer ?
#
loop_
_entity_poly.entity_id
_entity_poly.type
_entity_poly.pdbx_seq_one_letter_code
_entity_poly.pdbx_strand_id
1 'polypeptide(L)'
;MKNPLKSITNLYNKLSNFGKILILISLLLIIIVFFKYVHQMSPYNNTKREGFQQTKDFLFKKGIEIYDDFYANIYDFLVFNEMKNDYEVGLILNQNVPNVKSVILDVGSGTGHHVAKMAENKNLEVVGIDISPSMIKKAKENYPNLNFQQADVLNKDVFNNNTFTHILCLYFTLYYIEDKASFFNNCMDWLMPGGYLVVHLVDRYKFDPILPPGNPLFIVSPQKYAKERITKTKVNFNEFIYNADFKLDETSDTAIFDEKFKFNDGKVRKQEHILYMNNLSDIVNMAQDAGFLLHAKIDLVKVAYEYQYLYVFMKPG
;
A
#
# COMPACT_ATOMS: atom_id res chain seq x y z
N MET A 1 27.98 25.05 -34.67
CA MET A 1 28.59 24.50 -33.42
C MET A 1 28.91 23.02 -33.62
N LYS A 2 29.92 22.45 -32.93
CA LYS A 2 30.16 21.00 -32.96
C LYS A 2 29.13 20.29 -32.06
N ASN A 3 28.48 19.24 -32.56
CA ASN A 3 27.53 18.45 -31.75
C ASN A 3 28.30 17.58 -30.74
N PRO A 4 28.11 17.75 -29.41
CA PRO A 4 28.89 17.05 -28.40
C PRO A 4 28.69 15.53 -28.42
N LEU A 5 27.49 15.05 -28.76
CA LEU A 5 27.17 13.61 -28.85
C LEU A 5 28.02 12.91 -29.94
N LYS A 6 28.29 13.60 -31.06
CA LYS A 6 29.23 13.11 -32.09
C LYS A 6 30.70 13.17 -31.66
N SER A 7 31.05 13.95 -30.63
CA SER A 7 32.40 13.95 -30.07
C SER A 7 32.61 12.79 -29.10
N ILE A 8 31.61 12.53 -28.24
CA ILE A 8 31.66 11.47 -27.21
C ILE A 8 31.67 10.07 -27.87
N THR A 9 30.79 9.84 -28.85
CA THR A 9 30.74 8.55 -29.58
C THR A 9 32.02 8.26 -30.36
N ASN A 10 32.61 9.26 -31.01
CA ASN A 10 33.91 9.12 -31.69
C ASN A 10 35.09 8.90 -30.71
N LEU A 11 35.00 9.40 -29.48
CA LEU A 11 35.99 9.13 -28.43
C LEU A 11 35.85 7.68 -27.93
N TYR A 12 34.62 7.26 -27.60
CA TYR A 12 34.32 5.89 -27.13
C TYR A 12 34.74 4.83 -28.16
N ASN A 13 34.45 5.04 -29.44
CA ASN A 13 34.81 4.08 -30.50
C ASN A 13 36.33 3.88 -30.63
N LYS A 14 37.14 4.90 -30.34
CA LYS A 14 38.61 4.86 -30.36
C LYS A 14 39.24 4.18 -29.13
N LEU A 15 38.47 3.87 -28.09
CA LEU A 15 39.00 3.17 -26.91
C LEU A 15 39.22 1.68 -27.18
N SER A 16 40.26 1.13 -26.54
CA SER A 16 40.46 -0.31 -26.43
C SER A 16 39.31 -0.97 -25.68
N ASN A 17 39.16 -2.29 -25.81
CA ASN A 17 38.12 -3.04 -25.10
C ASN A 17 38.24 -2.87 -23.58
N PHE A 18 39.46 -2.76 -23.05
CA PHE A 18 39.71 -2.46 -21.63
C PHE A 18 39.23 -1.05 -21.24
N GLY A 19 39.45 -0.04 -22.07
CA GLY A 19 38.94 1.32 -21.83
C GLY A 19 37.40 1.40 -21.87
N LYS A 20 36.76 0.59 -22.72
CA LYS A 20 35.30 0.47 -22.77
C LYS A 20 34.73 -0.22 -21.52
N ILE A 21 35.39 -1.27 -21.04
CA ILE A 21 35.08 -1.93 -19.76
C ILE A 21 35.25 -0.96 -18.58
N LEU A 22 36.31 -0.15 -18.56
CA LEU A 22 36.53 0.85 -17.51
C LEU A 22 35.39 1.88 -17.44
N ILE A 23 34.87 2.32 -18.59
CA ILE A 23 33.70 3.22 -18.66
C ILE A 23 32.41 2.52 -18.19
N LEU A 24 32.22 1.24 -18.53
CA LEU A 24 31.08 0.48 -18.02
C LEU A 24 31.11 0.38 -16.49
N ILE A 25 32.28 0.09 -15.92
CA ILE A 25 32.49 -0.01 -14.47
C ILE A 25 32.31 1.35 -13.79
N SER A 26 32.82 2.44 -14.35
CA SER A 26 32.66 3.77 -13.74
C SER A 26 31.21 4.27 -13.82
N LEU A 27 30.48 3.98 -14.91
CA LEU A 27 29.04 4.21 -14.98
C LEU A 27 28.27 3.38 -13.94
N LEU A 28 28.60 2.09 -13.78
CA LEU A 28 27.99 1.24 -12.75
C LEU A 28 28.26 1.75 -11.33
N LEU A 29 29.49 2.23 -11.05
CA LEU A 29 29.84 2.84 -9.77
C LEU A 29 29.11 4.17 -9.53
N ILE A 30 28.96 5.01 -10.55
CA ILE A 30 28.14 6.24 -10.48
C ILE A 30 26.68 5.90 -10.20
N ILE A 31 26.13 4.85 -10.82
CA ILE A 31 24.78 4.35 -10.57
C ILE A 31 24.63 3.83 -9.13
N ILE A 32 25.61 3.08 -8.60
CA ILE A 32 25.62 2.62 -7.20
C ILE A 32 25.70 3.80 -6.21
N VAL A 33 26.55 4.80 -6.48
CA VAL A 33 26.65 6.01 -5.66
C VAL A 33 25.37 6.85 -5.74
N PHE A 34 24.74 6.95 -6.91
CA PHE A 34 23.45 7.61 -7.11
C PHE A 34 22.34 6.90 -6.33
N PHE A 35 22.21 5.57 -6.43
CA PHE A 35 21.23 4.81 -5.65
C PHE A 35 21.49 4.94 -4.14
N LYS A 36 22.76 4.93 -3.69
CA LYS A 36 23.10 5.18 -2.28
C LYS A 36 22.73 6.61 -1.85
N TYR A 37 22.93 7.61 -2.70
CA TYR A 37 22.55 9.00 -2.44
C TYR A 37 21.03 9.18 -2.39
N VAL A 38 20.28 8.58 -3.32
CA VAL A 38 18.80 8.57 -3.32
C VAL A 38 18.27 7.82 -2.09
N HIS A 39 18.85 6.67 -1.72
CA HIS A 39 18.51 5.97 -0.48
C HIS A 39 18.80 6.81 0.77
N GLN A 40 19.86 7.63 0.77
CA GLN A 40 20.18 8.54 1.88
C GLN A 40 19.27 9.79 1.89
N MET A 41 18.87 10.28 0.72
CA MET A 41 18.04 11.49 0.52
C MET A 41 16.53 11.20 0.58
N SER A 42 16.12 9.92 0.59
CA SER A 42 14.77 9.51 0.97
C SER A 42 14.36 10.22 2.27
N PRO A 43 13.18 10.87 2.32
CA PRO A 43 12.78 11.73 3.45
C PRO A 43 12.72 10.99 4.78
N TYR A 44 12.67 9.66 4.74
CA TYR A 44 12.52 8.80 5.89
C TYR A 44 13.73 8.76 6.84
N ASN A 45 14.96 8.99 6.36
CA ASN A 45 16.15 8.92 7.22
C ASN A 45 16.19 10.00 8.31
N ASN A 46 15.30 11.00 8.25
CA ASN A 46 15.14 12.06 9.24
C ASN A 46 14.05 11.75 10.28
N THR A 47 14.05 10.53 10.82
CA THR A 47 13.24 10.23 12.02
C THR A 47 13.68 11.08 13.21
N LYS A 48 12.80 11.98 13.66
CA LYS A 48 12.86 12.47 15.04
C LYS A 48 12.70 11.27 15.97
N ARG A 49 13.57 11.16 16.97
CA ARG A 49 13.58 10.06 17.92
C ARG A 49 12.40 10.17 18.88
N GLU A 50 11.54 9.17 18.90
CA GLU A 50 10.73 8.83 20.08
C GLU A 50 11.22 7.48 20.63
N GLY A 51 11.51 7.43 21.93
CA GLY A 51 12.10 6.25 22.55
C GLY A 51 11.05 5.21 22.93
N PHE A 52 10.83 4.21 22.08
CA PHE A 52 9.84 3.14 22.33
C PHE A 52 10.16 2.30 23.57
N GLN A 53 9.43 2.51 24.66
CA GLN A 53 9.55 1.71 25.88
C GLN A 53 8.74 0.41 25.81
N GLN A 54 9.23 -0.59 25.06
CA GLN A 54 8.74 -1.96 25.24
C GLN A 54 9.20 -2.49 26.62
N THR A 55 8.23 -2.83 27.48
CA THR A 55 8.44 -3.21 28.89
C THR A 55 8.64 -4.72 29.13
N LYS A 56 8.37 -5.56 28.13
CA LYS A 56 8.55 -7.03 28.17
C LYS A 56 9.62 -7.47 27.17
N ASP A 57 10.41 -8.48 27.51
CA ASP A 57 11.42 -9.03 26.60
C ASP A 57 10.82 -9.66 25.34
N PHE A 58 9.59 -10.20 25.47
CA PHE A 58 8.78 -10.68 24.37
C PHE A 58 7.37 -10.05 24.40
N LEU A 59 6.94 -9.55 23.25
CA LEU A 59 5.58 -9.07 23.00
C LEU A 59 4.98 -9.84 21.83
N PHE A 60 3.72 -10.28 21.96
CA PHE A 60 2.92 -10.85 20.89
C PHE A 60 1.67 -10.01 20.66
N LYS A 61 1.27 -9.83 19.39
CA LYS A 61 0.07 -9.10 18.96
C LYS A 61 -0.63 -9.85 17.82
N LYS A 62 -1.96 -9.77 17.73
CA LYS A 62 -2.74 -10.45 16.68
C LYS A 62 -3.95 -9.61 16.24
N GLY A 63 -4.27 -9.62 14.96
CA GLY A 63 -5.42 -8.86 14.41
C GLY A 63 -5.33 -7.36 14.72
N ILE A 64 -6.46 -6.73 15.09
CA ILE A 64 -6.55 -5.28 15.33
C ILE A 64 -5.55 -4.75 16.35
N GLU A 65 -5.17 -5.55 17.35
CA GLU A 65 -4.20 -5.18 18.40
C GLU A 65 -2.79 -4.88 17.87
N ILE A 66 -2.49 -5.20 16.61
CA ILE A 66 -1.22 -4.92 15.94
C ILE A 66 -1.04 -3.42 15.67
N TYR A 67 -2.14 -2.74 15.35
CA TYR A 67 -2.15 -1.34 14.93
C TYR A 67 -2.09 -0.38 16.12
N ASP A 68 -1.00 -0.46 16.88
CA ASP A 68 -0.67 0.40 18.02
C ASP A 68 0.36 1.50 17.66
N ASP A 69 0.63 2.40 18.61
CA ASP A 69 1.54 3.55 18.43
C ASP A 69 2.97 3.17 18.01
N PHE A 70 3.42 1.94 18.28
CA PHE A 70 4.68 1.45 17.72
C PHE A 70 4.52 1.16 16.24
N TYR A 71 3.55 0.32 15.86
CA TYR A 71 3.40 -0.11 14.47
C TYR A 71 3.01 1.06 13.55
N ALA A 72 2.10 1.94 13.99
CA ALA A 72 1.71 3.13 13.23
C ALA A 72 2.90 4.08 12.94
N ASN A 73 3.87 4.18 13.86
CA ASN A 73 5.07 4.98 13.65
C ASN A 73 6.10 4.35 12.69
N ILE A 74 6.01 3.05 12.38
CA ILE A 74 6.90 2.38 11.43
C ILE A 74 6.21 1.86 10.16
N TYR A 75 4.89 1.96 10.09
CA TYR A 75 4.03 1.39 9.05
C TYR A 75 4.46 1.81 7.64
N ASP A 76 4.71 3.11 7.47
CA ASP A 76 5.07 3.67 6.18
C ASP A 76 6.43 3.15 5.66
N PHE A 77 7.38 2.78 6.53
CA PHE A 77 8.64 2.12 6.12
C PHE A 77 8.44 0.70 5.65
N LEU A 78 7.38 0.05 6.12
CA LEU A 78 7.05 -1.32 5.79
C LEU A 78 6.21 -1.40 4.52
N VAL A 79 5.16 -0.57 4.36
CA VAL A 79 4.17 -0.75 3.29
C VAL A 79 3.96 0.44 2.35
N PHE A 80 4.37 1.67 2.69
CA PHE A 80 4.05 2.83 1.84
C PHE A 80 4.88 2.85 0.55
N ASN A 81 4.24 3.27 -0.54
CA ASN A 81 4.86 3.42 -1.85
C ASN A 81 4.20 4.59 -2.60
N GLU A 82 4.92 5.71 -2.68
CA GLU A 82 4.48 6.96 -3.32
C GLU A 82 4.06 6.76 -4.79
N MET A 83 4.81 5.97 -5.57
CA MET A 83 4.48 5.71 -6.97
C MET A 83 3.17 4.92 -7.14
N LYS A 84 2.87 3.97 -6.24
CA LYS A 84 1.58 3.28 -6.21
C LYS A 84 0.47 4.22 -5.79
N ASN A 85 0.65 4.99 -4.73
CA ASN A 85 -0.32 5.98 -4.22
C ASN A 85 -0.75 6.95 -5.33
N ASP A 86 0.20 7.60 -5.98
CA ASP A 86 -0.08 8.60 -7.02
C ASP A 86 -0.67 7.98 -8.29
N TYR A 87 -0.34 6.73 -8.61
CA TYR A 87 -0.95 5.99 -9.72
C TYR A 87 -2.39 5.53 -9.41
N GLU A 88 -2.68 5.02 -8.22
CA GLU A 88 -4.04 4.64 -7.79
C GLU A 88 -4.95 5.87 -7.76
N VAL A 89 -4.51 6.96 -7.12
CA VAL A 89 -5.24 8.23 -7.11
C VAL A 89 -5.41 8.76 -8.54
N GLY A 90 -4.33 8.77 -9.34
CA GLY A 90 -4.38 9.17 -10.74
C GLY A 90 -5.36 8.36 -11.59
N LEU A 91 -5.50 7.05 -11.36
CA LEU A 91 -6.52 6.24 -12.02
C LEU A 91 -7.94 6.64 -11.59
N ILE A 92 -8.19 6.69 -10.27
CA ILE A 92 -9.52 6.95 -9.71
C ILE A 92 -10.05 8.32 -10.18
N LEU A 93 -9.21 9.36 -10.10
CA LEU A 93 -9.59 10.72 -10.48
C LEU A 93 -9.81 10.90 -11.99
N ASN A 94 -9.10 10.16 -12.85
CA ASN A 94 -9.24 10.29 -14.31
C ASN A 94 -10.35 9.40 -14.90
N GLN A 95 -10.80 8.35 -14.20
CA GLN A 95 -11.75 7.36 -14.73
C GLN A 95 -13.15 7.46 -14.11
N ASN A 96 -13.24 7.71 -12.80
CA ASN A 96 -14.50 7.56 -12.05
C ASN A 96 -15.07 8.89 -11.54
N VAL A 97 -14.20 9.87 -11.25
CA VAL A 97 -14.61 11.16 -10.64
C VAL A 97 -14.94 12.21 -11.73
N PRO A 98 -16.21 12.60 -11.94
CA PRO A 98 -16.55 13.72 -12.81
C PRO A 98 -16.14 15.06 -12.16
N ASN A 99 -16.01 16.13 -12.96
CA ASN A 99 -15.57 17.47 -12.54
C ASN A 99 -16.56 18.26 -11.63
N VAL A 100 -17.44 17.56 -10.90
CA VAL A 100 -18.39 18.12 -9.93
C VAL A 100 -17.74 18.11 -8.54
N LYS A 101 -18.25 18.88 -7.57
CA LYS A 101 -17.81 18.73 -6.18
C LYS A 101 -18.17 17.32 -5.68
N SER A 102 -17.17 16.50 -5.41
CA SER A 102 -17.33 15.08 -5.07
C SER A 102 -16.92 14.82 -3.62
N VAL A 103 -17.72 14.00 -2.91
CA VAL A 103 -17.42 13.55 -1.55
C VAL A 103 -16.91 12.10 -1.61
N ILE A 104 -15.76 11.84 -0.98
CA ILE A 104 -15.00 10.59 -1.05
C ILE A 104 -14.74 10.06 0.37
N LEU A 105 -15.04 8.79 0.60
CA LEU A 105 -14.65 8.04 1.79
C LEU A 105 -13.44 7.15 1.47
N ASP A 106 -12.41 7.17 2.31
CA ASP A 106 -11.29 6.23 2.26
C ASP A 106 -11.32 5.30 3.49
N VAL A 107 -11.56 4.00 3.24
CA VAL A 107 -11.73 2.97 4.27
C VAL A 107 -10.40 2.26 4.54
N GLY A 108 -9.99 2.26 5.82
CA GLY A 108 -8.67 1.79 6.23
C GLY A 108 -7.58 2.76 5.80
N SER A 109 -7.83 4.06 5.97
CA SER A 109 -6.95 5.14 5.50
C SER A 109 -5.57 5.13 6.16
N GLY A 110 -5.37 4.36 7.24
CA GLY A 110 -4.09 4.18 7.91
C GLY A 110 -3.45 5.52 8.31
N THR A 111 -2.26 5.76 7.79
CA THR A 111 -1.44 6.98 7.99
C THR A 111 -1.83 8.16 7.08
N GLY A 112 -2.86 8.01 6.24
CA GLY A 112 -3.58 9.11 5.58
C GLY A 112 -3.10 9.51 4.18
N HIS A 113 -2.17 8.79 3.56
CA HIS A 113 -1.53 9.18 2.29
C HIS A 113 -2.51 9.32 1.11
N HIS A 114 -3.43 8.37 0.91
CA HIS A 114 -4.42 8.42 -0.18
C HIS A 114 -5.38 9.61 0.00
N VAL A 115 -5.87 9.85 1.23
CA VAL A 115 -6.68 11.03 1.59
C VAL A 115 -5.94 12.33 1.27
N ALA A 116 -4.67 12.43 1.69
CA ALA A 116 -3.85 13.61 1.45
C ALA A 116 -3.62 13.87 -0.04
N LYS A 117 -3.36 12.82 -0.82
CA LYS A 117 -3.13 12.93 -2.25
C LYS A 117 -4.39 13.32 -3.02
N MET A 118 -5.56 12.83 -2.63
CA MET A 118 -6.83 13.27 -3.21
C MET A 118 -7.17 14.72 -2.83
N ALA A 119 -6.89 15.13 -1.59
CA ALA A 119 -7.12 16.49 -1.12
C ALA A 119 -6.27 17.58 -1.83
N GLU A 120 -5.27 17.21 -2.65
CA GLU A 120 -4.62 18.14 -3.58
C GLU A 120 -5.64 18.74 -4.59
N ASN A 121 -6.68 17.99 -4.96
CA ASN A 121 -7.75 18.45 -5.84
C ASN A 121 -8.86 19.15 -5.02
N LYS A 122 -8.91 20.49 -5.12
CA LYS A 122 -9.83 21.37 -4.39
C LYS A 122 -11.33 21.15 -4.65
N ASN A 123 -11.69 20.35 -5.66
CA ASN A 123 -13.08 19.96 -5.92
C ASN A 123 -13.53 18.74 -5.10
N LEU A 124 -12.60 18.09 -4.38
CA LEU A 124 -12.88 16.88 -3.60
C LEU A 124 -12.98 17.21 -2.12
N GLU A 125 -13.98 16.62 -1.46
CA GLU A 125 -14.09 16.55 -0.01
C GLU A 125 -13.80 15.11 0.40
N VAL A 126 -12.73 14.88 1.15
CA VAL A 126 -12.20 13.54 1.41
C VAL A 126 -12.18 13.26 2.91
N VAL A 127 -12.69 12.10 3.30
CA VAL A 127 -12.77 11.64 4.70
C VAL A 127 -12.07 10.30 4.82
N GLY A 128 -11.04 10.22 5.65
CA GLY A 128 -10.40 8.95 6.01
C GLY A 128 -11.04 8.33 7.25
N ILE A 129 -11.32 7.02 7.18
CA ILE A 129 -11.68 6.22 8.36
C ILE A 129 -10.70 5.06 8.56
N ASP A 130 -10.42 4.79 9.83
CA ASP A 130 -9.66 3.63 10.27
C ASP A 130 -10.18 3.21 11.65
N ILE A 131 -10.16 1.91 11.92
CA ILE A 131 -10.59 1.33 13.18
C ILE A 131 -9.52 1.49 14.27
N SER A 132 -8.24 1.63 13.90
CA SER A 132 -7.14 1.88 14.84
C SER A 132 -7.10 3.36 15.27
N PRO A 133 -7.12 3.64 16.59
CA PRO A 133 -6.92 5.00 17.10
C PRO A 133 -5.49 5.50 16.86
N SER A 134 -4.50 4.60 16.84
CA SER A 134 -3.09 4.93 16.57
C SER A 134 -2.85 5.32 15.12
N MET A 135 -3.57 4.69 14.17
CA MET A 135 -3.54 5.11 12.76
C MET A 135 -4.18 6.49 12.57
N ILE A 136 -5.37 6.73 13.12
CA ILE A 136 -6.03 8.05 13.05
C ILE A 136 -5.22 9.14 13.75
N LYS A 137 -4.57 8.83 14.88
CA LYS A 137 -3.57 9.71 15.51
C LYS A 137 -2.46 10.03 14.50
N LYS A 138 -1.87 9.02 13.86
CA LYS A 138 -0.76 9.22 12.93
C LYS A 138 -1.13 9.99 11.66
N ALA A 139 -2.30 9.73 11.10
CA ALA A 139 -2.84 10.50 9.97
C ALA A 139 -3.03 11.99 10.32
N LYS A 140 -3.46 12.30 11.55
CA LYS A 140 -3.58 13.69 12.05
C LYS A 140 -2.25 14.35 12.37
N GLU A 141 -1.24 13.58 12.78
CA GLU A 141 0.15 14.08 12.91
C GLU A 141 0.75 14.42 11.53
N ASN A 142 0.53 13.55 10.53
CA ASN A 142 1.03 13.73 9.16
C ASN A 142 0.30 14.88 8.45
N TYR A 143 -1.03 14.97 8.61
CA TYR A 143 -1.91 15.84 7.82
C TYR A 143 -2.97 16.55 8.70
N PRO A 144 -2.57 17.49 9.57
CA PRO A 144 -3.44 18.06 10.62
C PRO A 144 -4.64 18.88 10.11
N ASN A 145 -4.70 19.20 8.81
CA ASN A 145 -5.77 19.99 8.20
C ASN A 145 -6.80 19.13 7.44
N LEU A 146 -6.68 17.80 7.45
CA LEU A 146 -7.56 16.89 6.70
C LEU A 146 -8.48 16.10 7.62
N ASN A 147 -9.59 15.60 7.08
CA ASN A 147 -10.62 14.94 7.87
C ASN A 147 -10.32 13.45 8.06
N PHE A 148 -10.05 13.07 9.32
CA PHE A 148 -9.87 11.67 9.74
C PHE A 148 -10.71 11.39 10.98
N GLN A 149 -11.41 10.26 11.02
CA GLN A 149 -12.18 9.82 12.19
C GLN A 149 -11.92 8.35 12.48
N GLN A 150 -11.92 7.98 13.77
CA GLN A 150 -11.89 6.58 14.15
C GLN A 150 -13.28 5.99 13.97
N ALA A 151 -13.40 4.95 13.14
CA ALA A 151 -14.64 4.26 12.88
C ALA A 151 -14.40 2.83 12.41
N ASP A 152 -15.29 1.92 12.81
CA ASP A 152 -15.40 0.59 12.20
C ASP A 152 -16.32 0.68 10.97
N VAL A 153 -15.85 0.20 9.82
CA VAL A 153 -16.64 0.18 8.58
C VAL A 153 -17.82 -0.79 8.63
N LEU A 154 -17.81 -1.78 9.54
CA LEU A 154 -18.93 -2.68 9.76
C LEU A 154 -20.05 -2.03 10.57
N ASN A 155 -19.79 -0.93 11.29
CA ASN A 155 -20.83 -0.15 11.94
C ASN A 155 -21.54 0.75 10.91
N LYS A 156 -22.68 0.28 10.41
CA LYS A 156 -23.55 1.00 9.46
C LYS A 156 -23.91 2.43 9.90
N ASP A 157 -24.03 2.68 11.21
CA ASP A 157 -24.55 3.93 11.78
C ASP A 157 -23.47 5.04 11.84
N VAL A 158 -22.26 4.80 11.30
CA VAL A 158 -21.17 5.78 11.18
C VAL A 158 -21.50 6.90 10.18
N PHE A 159 -22.27 6.61 9.13
CA PHE A 159 -22.65 7.57 8.09
C PHE A 159 -24.11 7.41 7.68
N ASN A 160 -24.71 8.49 7.16
CA ASN A 160 -26.05 8.46 6.58
C ASN A 160 -26.04 7.83 5.18
N ASN A 161 -27.16 7.24 4.76
CA ASN A 161 -27.32 6.71 3.41
C ASN A 161 -27.17 7.83 2.36
N ASN A 162 -26.57 7.51 1.21
CA ASN A 162 -26.33 8.43 0.10
C ASN A 162 -25.47 9.67 0.46
N THR A 163 -24.47 9.52 1.35
CA THR A 163 -23.52 10.58 1.72
C THR A 163 -22.38 10.75 0.68
N PHE A 164 -21.88 9.65 0.10
CA PHE A 164 -20.65 9.67 -0.69
C PHE A 164 -20.89 9.48 -2.19
N THR A 165 -20.11 10.18 -3.01
CA THR A 165 -20.02 9.89 -4.45
C THR A 165 -19.09 8.71 -4.73
N HIS A 166 -18.07 8.52 -3.88
CA HIS A 166 -17.05 7.50 -3.99
C HIS A 166 -16.72 6.91 -2.63
N ILE A 167 -16.53 5.60 -2.56
CA ILE A 167 -15.92 4.90 -1.43
C ILE A 167 -14.70 4.14 -1.94
N LEU A 168 -13.60 4.19 -1.18
CA LEU A 168 -12.35 3.51 -1.49
C LEU A 168 -12.05 2.49 -0.39
N CYS A 169 -11.55 1.32 -0.75
CA CYS A 169 -11.04 0.31 0.17
C CYS A 169 -9.77 -0.27 -0.44
N LEU A 170 -8.65 0.42 -0.21
CA LEU A 170 -7.40 0.21 -0.92
C LEU A 170 -6.42 -0.71 -0.17
N TYR A 171 -5.34 -1.07 -0.85
CA TYR A 171 -4.33 -2.03 -0.37
C TYR A 171 -4.96 -3.34 0.17
N PHE A 172 -4.63 -3.78 1.39
CA PHE A 172 -5.18 -5.03 1.94
C PHE A 172 -6.41 -4.84 2.85
N THR A 173 -7.01 -3.65 2.95
CA THR A 173 -8.06 -3.36 3.95
C THR A 173 -9.22 -4.35 3.94
N LEU A 174 -9.80 -4.69 2.78
CA LEU A 174 -10.92 -5.64 2.71
C LEU A 174 -10.55 -7.05 3.21
N TYR A 175 -9.27 -7.42 3.16
CA TYR A 175 -8.81 -8.72 3.64
C TYR A 175 -8.71 -8.79 5.16
N TYR A 176 -8.71 -7.67 5.89
CA TYR A 176 -8.89 -7.67 7.35
C TYR A 176 -10.37 -7.85 7.77
N ILE A 177 -11.30 -7.81 6.81
CA ILE A 177 -12.74 -7.90 7.05
C ILE A 177 -13.20 -9.35 6.79
N GLU A 178 -13.70 -9.98 7.84
CA GLU A 178 -14.35 -11.30 7.76
C GLU A 178 -15.73 -11.16 7.10
N ASP A 179 -16.62 -10.35 7.69
CA ASP A 179 -17.96 -10.06 7.16
C ASP A 179 -17.93 -9.02 6.03
N LYS A 180 -17.48 -9.48 4.86
CA LYS A 180 -17.47 -8.67 3.63
C LYS A 180 -18.88 -8.33 3.15
N ALA A 181 -19.89 -9.13 3.51
CA ALA A 181 -21.27 -8.86 3.12
C ALA A 181 -21.80 -7.60 3.81
N SER A 182 -21.60 -7.46 5.13
CA SER A 182 -21.93 -6.21 5.84
C SER A 182 -21.10 -5.02 5.35
N PHE A 183 -19.81 -5.21 5.02
CA PHE A 183 -19.02 -4.14 4.38
C PHE A 183 -19.64 -3.66 3.05
N PHE A 184 -19.99 -4.59 2.13
CA PHE A 184 -20.60 -4.22 0.86
C PHE A 184 -21.98 -3.58 1.04
N ASN A 185 -22.82 -4.09 1.95
CA ASN A 185 -24.12 -3.51 2.26
C ASN A 185 -23.99 -2.08 2.82
N ASN A 186 -23.09 -1.84 3.78
CA ASN A 186 -22.83 -0.51 4.32
C ASN A 186 -22.35 0.46 3.22
N CYS A 187 -21.43 0.00 2.36
CA CYS A 187 -20.95 0.79 1.23
C CYS A 187 -22.06 1.08 0.19
N MET A 188 -22.98 0.13 -0.03
CA MET A 188 -24.15 0.32 -0.89
C MET A 188 -25.11 1.36 -0.30
N ASP A 189 -25.36 1.33 1.02
CA ASP A 189 -26.22 2.30 1.69
C ASP A 189 -25.61 3.71 1.66
N TRP A 190 -24.32 3.86 2.01
CA TRP A 190 -23.66 5.16 2.12
C TRP A 190 -23.34 5.83 0.77
N LEU A 191 -23.23 5.07 -0.33
CA LEU A 191 -23.06 5.65 -1.67
C LEU A 191 -24.33 6.32 -2.19
N MET A 192 -24.17 7.41 -2.93
CA MET A 192 -25.23 8.01 -3.75
C MET A 192 -25.58 7.10 -4.95
N PRO A 193 -26.82 7.15 -5.50
CA PRO A 193 -27.16 6.46 -6.75
C PRO A 193 -26.20 6.87 -7.88
N GLY A 194 -25.68 5.89 -8.63
CA GLY A 194 -24.62 6.11 -9.62
C GLY A 194 -23.20 6.35 -9.06
N GLY A 195 -23.01 6.27 -7.73
CA GLY A 195 -21.70 6.38 -7.07
C GLY A 195 -20.85 5.11 -7.17
N TYR A 196 -19.55 5.22 -6.90
CA TYR A 196 -18.57 4.15 -7.13
C TYR A 196 -17.88 3.64 -5.85
N LEU A 197 -17.76 2.33 -5.71
CA LEU A 197 -16.90 1.66 -4.73
C LEU A 197 -15.65 1.13 -5.45
N VAL A 198 -14.46 1.56 -5.03
CA VAL A 198 -13.17 1.11 -5.57
C VAL A 198 -12.46 0.23 -4.54
N VAL A 199 -12.25 -1.05 -4.88
CA VAL A 199 -11.65 -2.05 -3.98
C VAL A 199 -10.33 -2.55 -4.57
N HIS A 200 -9.27 -2.55 -3.77
CA HIS A 200 -8.01 -3.20 -4.15
C HIS A 200 -8.05 -4.69 -3.83
N LEU A 201 -7.94 -5.55 -4.86
CA LEU A 201 -8.02 -7.01 -4.76
C LEU A 201 -6.81 -7.68 -5.43
N VAL A 202 -6.45 -8.87 -4.95
CA VAL A 202 -5.26 -9.62 -5.42
C VAL A 202 -5.58 -11.08 -5.77
N ASP A 203 -4.86 -11.65 -6.74
CA ASP A 203 -4.82 -13.10 -6.94
C ASP A 203 -4.02 -13.74 -5.81
N ARG A 204 -4.72 -14.34 -4.83
CA ARG A 204 -4.13 -14.89 -3.59
C ARG A 204 -2.96 -15.84 -3.81
N TYR A 205 -2.92 -16.53 -4.96
CA TYR A 205 -1.88 -17.48 -5.33
C TYR A 205 -0.65 -16.83 -5.98
N LYS A 206 -0.79 -15.65 -6.60
CA LYS A 206 0.25 -15.07 -7.48
C LYS A 206 0.78 -13.70 -7.09
N PHE A 207 0.05 -12.93 -6.27
CA PHE A 207 0.52 -11.60 -5.85
C PHE A 207 1.85 -11.67 -5.09
N ASP A 208 2.63 -10.59 -5.15
CA ASP A 208 3.90 -10.47 -4.42
C ASP A 208 3.66 -10.04 -2.96
N PRO A 209 3.95 -10.88 -1.94
CA PRO A 209 3.87 -10.50 -0.53
C PRO A 209 5.17 -9.89 0.01
N ILE A 210 6.21 -9.71 -0.81
CA ILE A 210 7.44 -9.02 -0.39
C ILE A 210 7.11 -7.55 -0.15
N LEU A 211 7.41 -7.05 1.05
CA LEU A 211 7.19 -5.64 1.36
C LEU A 211 8.18 -4.73 0.62
N PRO A 212 7.80 -3.49 0.25
CA PRO A 212 8.67 -2.51 -0.41
C PRO A 212 10.14 -2.44 0.05
N PRO A 213 10.49 -2.32 1.35
CA PRO A 213 11.91 -2.29 1.79
C PRO A 213 12.65 -3.62 1.59
N GLY A 214 11.93 -4.71 1.33
CA GLY A 214 12.47 -6.03 1.00
C GLY A 214 12.67 -6.28 -0.50
N ASN A 215 12.20 -5.40 -1.39
CA ASN A 215 12.41 -5.53 -2.83
C ASN A 215 13.70 -4.81 -3.28
N PRO A 216 14.79 -5.53 -3.61
CA PRO A 216 16.07 -4.92 -3.98
C PRO A 216 16.08 -4.24 -5.36
N LEU A 217 15.01 -4.36 -6.15
CA LEU A 217 14.94 -3.88 -7.53
C LEU A 217 14.04 -2.64 -7.70
N PHE A 218 13.19 -2.32 -6.71
CA PHE A 218 12.26 -1.17 -6.63
C PHE A 218 11.21 -0.98 -7.75
N ILE A 219 11.48 -1.48 -8.97
CA ILE A 219 10.74 -1.20 -10.22
C ILE A 219 10.19 -2.50 -10.84
N VAL A 220 10.66 -3.66 -10.39
CA VAL A 220 10.17 -4.99 -10.80
C VAL A 220 10.02 -5.90 -9.59
N SER A 221 9.06 -6.83 -9.64
CA SER A 221 8.88 -7.84 -8.60
C SER A 221 10.00 -8.89 -8.66
N PRO A 222 10.62 -9.29 -7.53
CA PRO A 222 11.56 -10.41 -7.47
C PRO A 222 10.95 -11.75 -7.87
N GLN A 223 9.62 -11.92 -7.70
CA GLN A 223 8.89 -13.16 -8.07
C GLN A 223 9.09 -13.53 -9.54
N LYS A 224 9.23 -12.53 -10.41
CA LYS A 224 9.43 -12.67 -11.87
C LYS A 224 10.70 -13.45 -12.24
N TYR A 225 11.65 -13.57 -11.31
CA TYR A 225 12.93 -14.27 -11.48
C TYR A 225 13.09 -15.47 -10.54
N ALA A 226 12.10 -15.72 -9.68
CA ALA A 226 12.12 -16.81 -8.71
C ALA A 226 11.58 -18.12 -9.32
N LYS A 227 12.10 -19.26 -8.87
CA LYS A 227 11.57 -20.59 -9.24
C LYS A 227 10.37 -21.02 -8.40
N GLU A 228 10.26 -20.46 -7.19
CA GLU A 228 9.26 -20.73 -6.18
C GLU A 228 8.81 -19.37 -5.60
N ARG A 229 7.56 -19.27 -5.15
CA ARG A 229 7.01 -18.00 -4.64
C ARG A 229 7.73 -17.58 -3.36
N ILE A 230 8.37 -16.41 -3.38
CA ILE A 230 9.06 -15.85 -2.23
C ILE A 230 8.02 -15.27 -1.28
N THR A 231 7.74 -15.95 -0.16
CA THR A 231 6.81 -15.46 0.87
C THR A 231 7.46 -14.57 1.94
N LYS A 232 8.81 -14.52 1.95
CA LYS A 232 9.60 -14.03 3.09
C LYS A 232 10.30 -12.72 2.80
N THR A 233 10.10 -11.75 3.69
CA THR A 233 10.84 -10.48 3.72
C THR A 233 11.84 -10.50 4.87
N LYS A 234 13.02 -9.93 4.69
CA LYS A 234 13.95 -9.61 5.78
C LYS A 234 14.65 -8.28 5.52
N VAL A 235 14.60 -7.38 6.50
CA VAL A 235 15.19 -6.04 6.41
C VAL A 235 15.94 -5.74 7.71
N ASN A 236 17.12 -5.14 7.61
CA ASN A 236 17.87 -4.67 8.78
C ASN A 236 17.67 -3.15 8.88
N PHE A 237 16.90 -2.69 9.86
CA PHE A 237 16.81 -1.28 10.22
C PHE A 237 17.86 -0.93 11.29
N ASN A 238 18.09 0.37 11.54
CA ASN A 238 19.11 0.82 12.51
C ASN A 238 18.83 0.32 13.94
N GLU A 239 17.57 0.13 14.33
CA GLU A 239 17.15 -0.20 15.70
C GLU A 239 16.64 -1.64 15.87
N PHE A 240 16.26 -2.30 14.76
CA PHE A 240 15.74 -3.67 14.77
C PHE A 240 15.95 -4.42 13.45
N ILE A 241 16.05 -5.75 13.55
CA ILE A 241 15.96 -6.67 12.41
C ILE A 241 14.48 -7.04 12.24
N TYR A 242 13.92 -6.73 11.08
CA TYR A 242 12.59 -7.09 10.65
C TYR A 242 12.61 -8.37 9.80
N ASN A 243 11.61 -9.23 9.99
CA ASN A 243 11.40 -10.43 9.22
C ASN A 243 9.88 -10.62 9.04
N ALA A 244 9.42 -11.04 7.87
CA ALA A 244 8.03 -11.41 7.64
C ALA A 244 7.90 -12.69 6.79
N ASP A 245 6.76 -13.37 6.89
CA ASP A 245 6.42 -14.58 6.14
C ASP A 245 4.91 -14.65 5.86
N PHE A 246 4.50 -14.63 4.58
CA PHE A 246 3.10 -14.78 4.17
C PHE A 246 2.73 -16.26 3.98
N LYS A 247 1.65 -16.70 4.62
CA LYS A 247 1.19 -18.10 4.62
C LYS A 247 -0.28 -18.17 4.28
N LEU A 248 -0.61 -18.61 3.06
CA LEU A 248 -1.97 -18.93 2.65
C LEU A 248 -2.38 -20.32 3.16
N ASP A 249 -3.56 -20.43 3.74
CA ASP A 249 -4.25 -21.70 3.96
C ASP A 249 -5.36 -21.83 2.91
N GLU A 250 -5.14 -22.74 1.96
CA GLU A 250 -6.05 -22.98 0.84
C GLU A 250 -7.34 -23.70 1.25
N THR A 251 -7.45 -24.18 2.49
CA THR A 251 -8.60 -24.94 2.99
C THR A 251 -9.61 -24.09 3.76
N SER A 252 -9.18 -22.95 4.30
CA SER A 252 -9.99 -22.05 5.12
C SER A 252 -10.27 -20.69 4.48
N ASP A 253 -9.79 -20.45 3.26
CA ASP A 253 -9.77 -19.14 2.60
C ASP A 253 -9.02 -18.05 3.40
N THR A 254 -8.22 -18.40 4.40
CA THR A 254 -7.44 -17.45 5.21
C THR A 254 -5.95 -17.43 4.88
N ALA A 255 -5.27 -16.36 5.26
CA ALA A 255 -3.82 -16.29 5.30
C ALA A 255 -3.33 -15.63 6.59
N ILE A 256 -2.13 -16.02 7.02
CA ILE A 256 -1.41 -15.38 8.13
C ILE A 256 -0.23 -14.62 7.54
N PHE A 257 -0.12 -13.33 7.86
CA PHE A 257 1.13 -12.59 7.69
C PHE A 257 1.85 -12.55 9.03
N ASP A 258 2.85 -13.42 9.17
CA ASP A 258 3.73 -13.51 10.34
C ASP A 258 4.80 -12.42 10.25
N GLU A 259 4.89 -11.55 11.25
CA GLU A 259 5.95 -10.53 11.35
C GLU A 259 6.76 -10.68 12.64
N LYS A 260 8.06 -10.37 12.59
CA LYS A 260 8.96 -10.43 13.74
C LYS A 260 10.03 -9.34 13.71
N PHE A 261 9.97 -8.48 14.72
CA PHE A 261 10.93 -7.44 15.05
C PHE A 261 11.85 -7.98 16.15
N LYS A 262 13.17 -7.91 15.95
CA LYS A 262 14.17 -8.13 17.00
C LYS A 262 14.99 -6.85 17.18
N PHE A 263 14.84 -6.21 18.32
CA PHE A 263 15.50 -4.95 18.67
C PHE A 263 16.96 -5.16 19.08
N ASN A 264 17.76 -4.10 18.97
CA ASN A 264 19.18 -4.10 19.34
C ASN A 264 19.42 -4.35 20.84
N ASP A 265 18.47 -4.01 21.71
CA ASP A 265 18.52 -4.29 23.15
C ASP A 265 18.17 -5.75 23.51
N GLY A 266 17.90 -6.58 22.49
CA GLY A 266 17.58 -8.00 22.63
C GLY A 266 16.08 -8.30 22.67
N LYS A 267 15.20 -7.30 22.87
CA LYS A 267 13.76 -7.49 22.91
C LYS A 267 13.21 -7.97 21.58
N VAL A 268 12.05 -8.63 21.64
CA VAL A 268 11.35 -9.16 20.47
C VAL A 268 9.88 -8.75 20.51
N ARG A 269 9.36 -8.33 19.35
CA ARG A 269 7.92 -8.26 19.07
C ARG A 269 7.62 -9.22 17.93
N LYS A 270 6.67 -10.12 18.12
CA LYS A 270 6.07 -10.94 17.06
C LYS A 270 4.63 -10.49 16.85
N GLN A 271 4.14 -10.49 15.61
CA GLN A 271 2.73 -10.26 15.35
C GLN A 271 2.18 -11.11 14.19
N GLU A 272 0.88 -11.38 14.23
CA GLU A 272 0.15 -12.21 13.27
C GLU A 272 -1.08 -11.45 12.74
N HIS A 273 -1.02 -10.99 11.49
CA HIS A 273 -2.23 -10.53 10.81
C HIS A 273 -3.04 -11.74 10.35
N ILE A 274 -4.37 -11.65 10.47
CA ILE A 274 -5.31 -12.60 9.88
C ILE A 274 -5.91 -11.93 8.65
N LEU A 275 -5.82 -12.60 7.50
CA LEU A 275 -6.33 -12.10 6.23
C LEU A 275 -7.35 -13.09 5.67
N TYR A 276 -8.58 -12.63 5.43
CA TYR A 276 -9.69 -13.42 4.90
C TYR A 276 -9.67 -13.37 3.37
N MET A 277 -8.73 -14.12 2.78
CA MET A 277 -8.31 -14.15 1.38
C MET A 277 -9.24 -14.95 0.44
N ASN A 278 -10.55 -14.69 0.45
CA ASN A 278 -11.50 -15.30 -0.49
C ASN A 278 -11.08 -15.05 -1.97
N ASN A 279 -11.54 -15.89 -2.91
CA ASN A 279 -11.12 -15.72 -4.32
C ASN A 279 -11.77 -14.48 -4.94
N LEU A 280 -11.15 -14.00 -6.03
CA LEU A 280 -11.62 -12.83 -6.79
C LEU A 280 -13.06 -13.00 -7.33
N SER A 281 -13.48 -14.23 -7.63
CA SER A 281 -14.87 -14.55 -7.99
C SER A 281 -15.82 -14.28 -6.82
N ASP A 282 -15.44 -14.74 -5.63
CA ASP A 282 -16.32 -14.85 -4.48
C ASP A 282 -16.56 -13.46 -3.89
N ILE A 283 -15.52 -12.63 -3.85
CA ILE A 283 -15.59 -11.21 -3.46
C ILE A 283 -16.40 -10.38 -4.47
N VAL A 284 -16.30 -10.68 -5.77
CA VAL A 284 -17.12 -10.02 -6.81
C VAL A 284 -18.59 -10.42 -6.66
N ASN A 285 -18.88 -11.71 -6.43
CA ASN A 285 -20.23 -12.20 -6.18
C ASN A 285 -20.84 -11.49 -4.94
N MET A 286 -20.12 -11.43 -3.82
CA MET A 286 -20.58 -10.72 -2.61
C MET A 286 -20.95 -9.25 -2.86
N ALA A 287 -20.19 -8.55 -3.72
CA ALA A 287 -20.54 -7.19 -4.12
C ALA A 287 -21.81 -7.15 -5.00
N GLN A 288 -21.96 -8.09 -5.93
CA GLN A 288 -23.14 -8.19 -6.81
C GLN A 288 -24.41 -8.61 -6.05
N ASP A 289 -24.28 -9.46 -5.04
CA ASP A 289 -25.37 -9.87 -4.14
C ASP A 289 -25.83 -8.70 -3.25
N ALA A 290 -24.93 -7.80 -2.87
CA ALA A 290 -25.24 -6.50 -2.28
C ALA A 290 -25.79 -5.46 -3.29
N GLY A 291 -25.97 -5.85 -4.56
CA GLY A 291 -26.59 -5.04 -5.62
C GLY A 291 -25.63 -4.19 -6.48
N PHE A 292 -24.31 -4.31 -6.30
CA PHE A 292 -23.35 -3.57 -7.13
C PHE A 292 -23.25 -4.11 -8.56
N LEU A 293 -23.03 -3.21 -9.52
CA LEU A 293 -22.63 -3.57 -10.88
C LEU A 293 -21.10 -3.48 -10.99
N LEU A 294 -20.44 -4.55 -11.47
CA LEU A 294 -19.02 -4.50 -11.80
C LEU A 294 -18.81 -3.59 -13.01
N HIS A 295 -18.21 -2.42 -12.79
CA HIS A 295 -18.01 -1.39 -13.80
C HIS A 295 -16.67 -1.55 -14.52
N ALA A 296 -15.57 -1.76 -13.77
CA ALA A 296 -14.24 -1.97 -14.34
C ALA A 296 -13.34 -2.85 -13.47
N LYS A 297 -12.30 -3.41 -14.10
CA LYS A 297 -11.15 -4.04 -13.45
C LYS A 297 -9.88 -3.46 -14.06
N ILE A 298 -9.04 -2.85 -13.23
CA ILE A 298 -7.82 -2.16 -13.64
C ILE A 298 -6.64 -2.90 -13.03
N ASP A 299 -5.59 -3.21 -13.80
CA ASP A 299 -4.37 -3.82 -13.27
C ASP A 299 -3.36 -2.79 -12.76
N LEU A 300 -2.56 -3.20 -11.78
CA LEU A 300 -1.48 -2.40 -11.20
C LEU A 300 -0.07 -2.81 -11.69
N VAL A 301 0.02 -3.51 -12.84
CA VAL A 301 1.31 -3.96 -13.41
C VAL A 301 2.23 -2.78 -13.73
N LYS A 302 1.67 -1.62 -14.12
CA LYS A 302 2.44 -0.41 -14.44
C LYS A 302 3.22 0.19 -13.26
N VAL A 303 2.86 -0.16 -12.03
CA VAL A 303 3.60 0.21 -10.80
C VAL A 303 4.29 -0.99 -10.14
N ALA A 304 4.45 -2.09 -10.88
CA ALA A 304 5.05 -3.37 -10.46
C ALA A 304 4.26 -4.21 -9.46
N TYR A 305 3.00 -3.87 -9.18
CA TYR A 305 2.09 -4.68 -8.36
C TYR A 305 1.40 -5.73 -9.26
N GLU A 306 2.18 -6.68 -9.78
CA GLU A 306 1.69 -7.78 -10.61
C GLU A 306 0.66 -8.63 -9.86
N TYR A 307 -0.41 -9.04 -10.56
CA TYR A 307 -1.57 -9.77 -10.03
C TYR A 307 -2.38 -9.04 -8.94
N GLN A 308 -2.28 -7.71 -8.88
CA GLN A 308 -3.07 -6.85 -8.02
C GLN A 308 -3.89 -5.87 -8.88
N TYR A 309 -5.11 -5.56 -8.42
CA TYR A 309 -6.14 -4.93 -9.24
C TYR A 309 -6.95 -3.92 -8.43
N LEU A 310 -7.37 -2.83 -9.07
CA LEU A 310 -8.52 -2.05 -8.61
C LEU A 310 -9.78 -2.58 -9.31
N TYR A 311 -10.71 -3.10 -8.53
CA TYR A 311 -12.07 -3.39 -8.99
C TYR A 311 -12.94 -2.18 -8.71
N VAL A 312 -13.62 -1.68 -9.74
CA VAL A 312 -14.55 -0.56 -9.65
C VAL A 312 -15.96 -1.13 -9.76
N PHE A 313 -16.72 -0.94 -8.69
CA PHE A 313 -18.13 -1.29 -8.58
C PHE A 313 -18.97 -0.01 -8.62
N MET A 314 -20.16 -0.07 -9.20
CA MET A 314 -21.07 1.07 -9.34
C MET A 314 -22.41 0.74 -8.66
N LYS A 315 -22.90 1.64 -7.81
CA LYS A 315 -24.26 1.59 -7.27
C LYS A 315 -25.24 1.95 -8.40
N PRO A 316 -26.30 1.16 -8.65
CA PRO A 316 -27.35 1.53 -9.61
C PRO A 316 -27.95 2.92 -9.35
N GLY A 317 -28.53 3.51 -10.41
CA GLY A 317 -29.27 4.78 -10.36
C GLY A 317 -30.72 4.60 -9.95
#